data_AF-A0A2D4PLG8-F1
#
_entry.id   AF-A0A2D4PLG8-F1
#
_cell.length_a   1.000
_cell.length_b   1.000
_cell.length_c   1.000
_cell.angle_alpha   90.00
_cell.angle_beta   90.00
_cell.angle_gamma   90.00
#
_symmetry.space_group_name_H-M   'P 1'
#
loop_
_entity.id
_entity.type
_entity.pdbx_description
1 polymer ?
#
loop_
_entity_poly.entity_id
_entity_poly.type
_entity_poly.pdbx_seq_one_letter_code
_entity_poly.pdbx_strand_id
1 'polypeptide(L)'
;VHGAYEDFVAGLGWEVNLTNHCGFMGGLQKNKSTGLTTPYFATSMVEVMFHVSTRMPSDSDDSLTKKLRHLGNDEVHIVWSEHTRDYRRGIIPTEFGDVLIVIYPMKNYMFSIQIMKKPEVPFFGPLFDGAIVNGKILPIMVRATAINASRALKSLIPLYQNFYEERARYLQTIIQHHLDPSTFEDYASQVFCPASCHHLPPETDH
;
A
#
# COMPACT_ATOMS: atom_id res chain seq x y z
N VAL A 1 -20.17 16.58 10.34
CA VAL A 1 -19.51 15.45 11.03
C VAL A 1 -19.16 14.35 10.03
N HIS A 2 -20.11 13.79 9.26
CA HIS A 2 -19.79 12.89 8.13
C HIS A 2 -18.82 13.47 7.09
N GLY A 3 -18.89 14.77 6.81
CA GLY A 3 -17.99 15.41 5.83
C GLY A 3 -16.51 15.27 6.14
N ALA A 4 -16.09 15.42 7.40
CA ALA A 4 -14.65 15.39 7.75
C ALA A 4 -14.03 14.00 7.60
N TYR A 5 -14.79 12.95 7.93
CA TYR A 5 -14.35 11.57 7.72
C TYR A 5 -14.22 11.27 6.22
N GLU A 6 -15.22 11.64 5.43
CA GLU A 6 -15.23 11.43 3.98
C GLU A 6 -14.12 12.23 3.28
N ASP A 7 -13.89 13.49 3.68
CA ASP A 7 -12.77 14.31 3.21
C ASP A 7 -11.42 13.67 3.55
N PHE A 8 -11.31 13.08 4.75
CA PHE A 8 -10.11 12.36 5.16
C PHE A 8 -9.86 11.13 4.29
N VAL A 9 -10.88 10.29 4.11
CA VAL A 9 -10.80 9.08 3.27
C VAL A 9 -10.46 9.43 1.83
N ALA A 10 -11.11 10.45 1.26
CA ALA A 10 -10.83 10.94 -0.08
C ALA A 10 -9.40 11.50 -0.23
N GLY A 11 -8.80 12.01 0.84
CA GLY A 11 -7.41 12.48 0.84
C GLY A 11 -6.35 11.37 0.95
N LEU A 12 -6.75 10.15 1.32
CA LEU A 12 -5.82 9.02 1.45
C LEU A 12 -5.28 8.54 0.10
N GLY A 13 -6.03 8.70 -0.98
CA GLY A 13 -5.62 8.25 -2.30
C GLY A 13 -6.69 8.51 -3.35
N TRP A 14 -6.51 7.96 -4.54
CA TRP A 14 -7.54 7.98 -5.57
C TRP A 14 -8.63 6.97 -5.25
N GLU A 15 -9.88 7.38 -5.31
CA GLU A 15 -11.01 6.45 -5.24
C GLU A 15 -10.99 5.58 -6.51
N VAL A 16 -10.79 4.27 -6.35
CA VAL A 16 -10.75 3.33 -7.48
C VAL A 16 -11.95 2.39 -7.44
N ASN A 17 -12.47 2.04 -8.62
CA ASN A 17 -13.48 1.00 -8.77
C ASN A 17 -12.82 -0.38 -8.77
N LEU A 18 -13.19 -1.24 -7.83
CA LEU A 18 -12.56 -2.56 -7.65
C LEU A 18 -12.75 -3.48 -8.86
N THR A 19 -13.86 -3.39 -9.59
CA THR A 19 -14.12 -4.24 -10.76
C THR A 19 -13.11 -3.99 -11.89
N ASN A 20 -12.71 -2.73 -12.08
CA ASN A 20 -11.86 -2.31 -13.20
C ASN A 20 -10.42 -2.00 -12.79
N HIS A 21 -10.08 -2.08 -11.50
CA HIS A 21 -8.73 -1.74 -11.02
C HIS A 21 -7.68 -2.75 -11.51
N CYS A 22 -6.54 -2.24 -11.97
CA CYS A 22 -5.43 -3.03 -12.52
C CYS A 22 -4.19 -3.04 -11.63
N GLY A 23 -4.16 -2.27 -10.54
CA GLY A 23 -3.05 -2.23 -9.59
C GLY A 23 -3.17 -3.29 -8.49
N PHE A 24 -2.36 -3.13 -7.44
CA PHE A 24 -2.36 -3.98 -6.26
C PHE A 24 -3.74 -4.06 -5.59
N MET A 25 -4.30 -5.26 -5.46
CA MET A 25 -5.65 -5.46 -4.95
C MET A 25 -5.75 -5.62 -3.42
N GLY A 26 -4.64 -5.81 -2.68
CA GLY A 26 -4.70 -5.98 -1.23
C GLY A 26 -5.55 -7.16 -0.72
N GLY A 27 -5.88 -8.13 -1.60
CA GLY A 27 -6.81 -9.22 -1.27
C GLY A 27 -8.30 -8.87 -1.45
N LEU A 28 -8.64 -7.63 -1.80
CA LEU A 28 -9.99 -7.24 -2.20
C LEU A 28 -10.40 -7.90 -3.53
N GLN A 29 -11.70 -8.08 -3.73
CA GLN A 29 -12.27 -8.85 -4.83
C GLN A 29 -12.98 -7.95 -5.85
N LYS A 30 -12.79 -8.26 -7.15
CA LYS A 30 -13.41 -7.53 -8.26
C LYS A 30 -14.92 -7.77 -8.41
N ASN A 31 -15.43 -8.81 -7.75
CA ASN A 31 -16.82 -9.29 -7.82
C ASN A 31 -17.78 -8.57 -6.84
N LYS A 32 -17.38 -7.41 -6.30
CA LYS A 32 -18.15 -6.58 -5.37
C LYS A 32 -18.38 -7.16 -3.97
N SER A 33 -17.85 -8.36 -3.67
CA SER A 33 -18.02 -8.99 -2.35
C SER A 33 -17.29 -8.27 -1.22
N THR A 34 -16.27 -7.46 -1.55
CA THR A 34 -15.46 -6.69 -0.60
C THR A 34 -15.63 -5.18 -0.77
N GLY A 35 -16.71 -4.74 -1.41
CA GLY A 35 -17.02 -3.33 -1.68
C GLY A 35 -17.03 -3.01 -3.18
N LEU A 36 -17.46 -1.80 -3.52
CA LEU A 36 -17.49 -1.31 -4.91
C LEU A 36 -16.24 -0.50 -5.23
N THR A 37 -15.82 0.33 -4.28
CA THR A 37 -14.72 1.26 -4.42
C THR A 37 -13.90 1.32 -3.15
N THR A 38 -12.67 1.81 -3.26
CA THR A 38 -11.83 2.11 -2.11
C THR A 38 -10.71 3.09 -2.49
N PRO A 39 -10.13 3.83 -1.55
CA PRO A 39 -8.93 4.61 -1.81
C PRO A 39 -7.73 3.72 -2.13
N TYR A 40 -6.97 4.14 -3.13
CA TYR A 40 -5.72 3.53 -3.56
C TYR A 40 -4.66 4.60 -3.78
N PHE A 41 -3.44 4.33 -3.34
CA PHE A 41 -2.30 5.23 -3.54
C PHE A 41 -1.14 4.47 -4.15
N ALA A 42 -0.41 5.12 -5.05
CA ALA A 42 0.74 4.53 -5.72
C ALA A 42 1.80 5.55 -6.06
N THR A 43 3.04 5.08 -6.05
CA THR A 43 4.24 5.70 -6.62
C THR A 43 5.01 4.64 -7.39
N SER A 44 6.14 4.99 -7.98
CA SER A 44 7.04 4.01 -8.63
C SER A 44 7.62 2.95 -7.67
N MET A 45 7.49 3.14 -6.34
CA MET A 45 8.13 2.29 -5.33
C MET A 45 7.16 1.71 -4.30
N VAL A 46 5.90 2.13 -4.28
CA VAL A 46 4.91 1.65 -3.30
C VAL A 46 3.51 1.73 -3.88
N GLU A 47 2.73 0.69 -3.64
CA GLU A 47 1.28 0.68 -3.81
C GLU A 47 0.63 0.44 -2.45
N VAL A 48 -0.49 1.11 -2.19
CA VAL A 48 -1.26 0.99 -0.96
C VAL A 48 -2.73 0.87 -1.33
N MET A 49 -3.35 -0.21 -0.87
CA MET A 49 -4.79 -0.44 -0.96
C MET A 49 -5.39 -0.31 0.45
N PHE A 50 -6.37 0.58 0.63
CA PHE A 50 -6.97 0.78 1.95
C PHE A 50 -8.18 -0.14 2.14
N HIS A 51 -8.25 -0.84 3.27
CA HIS A 51 -9.44 -1.58 3.69
C HIS A 51 -10.37 -0.65 4.48
N VAL A 52 -11.31 0.01 3.80
CA VAL A 52 -12.23 0.95 4.45
C VAL A 52 -13.49 0.24 4.92
N SER A 53 -13.66 0.08 6.23
CA SER A 53 -14.75 -0.68 6.86
C SER A 53 -16.16 -0.21 6.47
N THR A 54 -16.33 1.08 6.19
CA THR A 54 -17.59 1.72 5.74
C THR A 54 -17.87 1.52 4.25
N ARG A 55 -16.86 1.15 3.45
CA ARG A 55 -17.00 0.81 2.02
C ARG A 55 -17.24 -0.69 1.78
N MET A 56 -17.06 -1.51 2.81
CA MET A 56 -17.32 -2.96 2.75
C MET A 56 -18.81 -3.27 3.01
N PRO A 57 -19.40 -4.26 2.30
CA PRO A 57 -20.81 -4.62 2.43
C PRO A 57 -21.21 -4.99 3.87
N SER A 58 -22.43 -4.62 4.27
CA SER A 58 -22.97 -4.88 5.63
C SER A 58 -24.30 -5.63 5.63
N ASP A 59 -24.76 -6.08 4.46
CA ASP A 59 -26.17 -6.47 4.25
C ASP A 59 -26.43 -7.98 4.46
N SER A 60 -25.38 -8.76 4.76
CA SER A 60 -25.47 -10.20 5.01
C SER A 60 -25.04 -10.55 6.42
N ASP A 61 -25.55 -11.64 6.99
CA ASP A 61 -25.15 -12.14 8.32
C ASP A 61 -23.63 -12.39 8.43
N ASP A 62 -22.99 -12.83 7.34
CA ASP A 62 -21.53 -13.02 7.27
C ASP A 62 -20.71 -11.73 7.05
N SER A 63 -21.36 -10.56 6.99
CA SER A 63 -20.69 -9.30 6.64
C SER A 63 -19.61 -8.91 7.64
N LEU A 64 -19.86 -9.09 8.94
CA LEU A 64 -18.89 -8.82 9.98
C LEU A 64 -17.64 -9.70 9.81
N THR A 65 -17.83 -11.00 9.59
CA THR A 65 -16.73 -11.95 9.35
C THR A 65 -15.92 -11.57 8.11
N LYS A 66 -16.59 -11.17 7.02
CA LYS A 66 -15.91 -10.69 5.80
C LYS A 66 -15.08 -9.44 6.06
N LYS A 67 -15.62 -8.45 6.80
CA LYS A 67 -14.88 -7.24 7.18
C LYS A 67 -13.67 -7.58 8.05
N LEU A 68 -13.86 -8.40 9.07
CA LEU A 68 -12.79 -8.82 9.98
C LEU A 68 -11.73 -9.68 9.27
N ARG A 69 -12.07 -10.40 8.20
CA ARG A 69 -11.07 -11.14 7.41
C ARG A 69 -10.06 -10.22 6.73
N HIS A 70 -10.46 -9.02 6.35
CA HIS A 70 -9.54 -8.04 5.76
C HIS A 70 -8.93 -7.18 6.87
N LEU A 71 -9.77 -6.47 7.62
CA LEU A 71 -9.36 -5.55 8.68
C LEU A 71 -8.58 -6.24 9.79
N GLY A 72 -8.93 -7.48 10.13
CA GLY A 72 -8.29 -8.22 11.20
C GLY A 72 -6.93 -8.79 10.81
N ASN A 73 -6.55 -8.81 9.54
CA ASN A 73 -5.24 -9.33 9.09
C ASN A 73 -4.25 -8.21 8.73
N ASP A 74 -4.63 -6.95 8.90
CA ASP A 74 -3.75 -5.81 8.64
C ASP A 74 -2.85 -5.54 9.86
N GLU A 75 -1.57 -5.26 9.62
CA GLU A 75 -0.61 -4.97 10.70
C GLU A 75 -0.73 -3.51 11.21
N VAL A 76 -1.23 -2.61 10.36
CA VAL A 76 -1.38 -1.18 10.65
C VAL A 76 -2.83 -0.76 10.45
N HIS A 77 -3.49 -0.30 11.51
CA HIS A 77 -4.86 0.22 11.43
C HIS A 77 -4.89 1.73 11.58
N ILE A 78 -5.73 2.36 10.77
CA ILE A 78 -6.12 3.76 10.94
C ILE A 78 -7.53 3.78 11.51
N VAL A 79 -7.69 4.41 12.67
CA VAL A 79 -8.96 4.46 13.38
C VAL A 79 -9.45 5.90 13.41
N TRP A 80 -10.62 6.15 12.84
CA TRP A 80 -11.32 7.41 13.04
C TRP A 80 -12.25 7.29 14.24
N SER A 81 -12.03 8.09 15.28
CA SER A 81 -12.84 8.06 16.49
C SER A 81 -13.51 9.42 16.73
N GLU A 82 -14.83 9.44 16.68
CA GLU A 82 -15.65 10.59 17.09
C GLU A 82 -15.96 10.56 18.60
N HIS A 83 -15.46 9.54 19.31
CA HIS A 83 -15.65 9.42 20.74
C HIS A 83 -14.61 10.26 21.49
N THR A 84 -15.03 10.88 22.59
CA THR A 84 -14.15 11.58 23.55
C THR A 84 -13.27 10.67 24.41
N ARG A 85 -13.42 9.35 24.28
CA ARG A 85 -12.67 8.36 25.08
C ARG A 85 -11.54 7.79 24.25
N ASP A 86 -10.48 7.42 24.95
CA ASP A 86 -9.35 6.72 24.34
C ASP A 86 -9.82 5.42 23.69
N TYR A 87 -9.26 5.15 22.51
CA TYR A 87 -9.58 3.98 21.74
C TYR A 87 -8.95 2.77 22.43
N ARG A 88 -9.73 1.71 22.58
CA ARG A 88 -9.28 0.47 23.23
C ARG A 88 -8.84 -0.51 22.16
N ARG A 89 -7.57 -0.95 22.22
CA ARG A 89 -6.97 -1.92 21.27
C ARG A 89 -7.83 -3.17 21.07
N GLY A 90 -8.47 -3.68 22.12
CA GLY A 90 -9.31 -4.89 22.07
C GLY A 90 -10.69 -4.74 21.42
N ILE A 91 -11.02 -3.60 20.80
CA ILE A 91 -12.32 -3.43 20.09
C ILE A 91 -12.37 -4.30 18.83
N ILE A 92 -11.27 -4.38 18.07
CA ILE A 92 -11.14 -5.32 16.95
C ILE A 92 -10.38 -6.54 17.49
N PRO A 93 -11.02 -7.71 17.58
CA PRO A 93 -10.36 -8.92 18.07
C PRO A 93 -9.40 -9.44 16.99
N THR A 94 -8.14 -9.00 17.06
CA THR A 94 -7.09 -9.43 16.15
C THR A 94 -5.76 -9.65 16.89
N GLU A 95 -5.01 -10.66 16.47
CA GLU A 95 -3.61 -10.87 16.88
C GLU A 95 -2.64 -9.93 16.13
N PHE A 96 -3.12 -9.36 15.01
CA PHE A 96 -2.48 -8.32 14.20
C PHE A 96 -2.80 -6.92 14.76
N GLY A 97 -2.81 -5.88 13.91
CA GLY A 97 -2.95 -4.49 14.34
C GLY A 97 -1.79 -4.04 15.23
N ASP A 98 -0.56 -4.44 14.90
CA ASP A 98 0.66 -4.10 15.62
C ASP A 98 0.81 -2.60 15.86
N VAL A 99 0.35 -1.78 14.91
CA VAL A 99 0.29 -0.32 15.00
C VAL A 99 -1.15 0.17 14.80
N LEU A 100 -1.60 1.07 15.68
CA LEU A 100 -2.86 1.80 15.58
C LEU A 100 -2.56 3.30 15.48
N ILE A 101 -3.06 3.94 14.44
CA ILE A 101 -3.05 5.39 14.25
C ILE A 101 -4.48 5.88 14.46
N VAL A 102 -4.77 6.42 15.63
CA VAL A 102 -6.12 6.87 16.02
C VAL A 102 -6.24 8.37 15.81
N ILE A 103 -7.29 8.79 15.11
CA ILE A 103 -7.57 10.16 14.73
C ILE A 103 -8.80 10.62 15.50
N TYR A 104 -8.65 11.72 16.24
CA TYR A 104 -9.72 12.38 16.97
C TYR A 104 -9.99 13.76 16.40
N PRO A 105 -11.17 13.98 15.77
CA PRO A 105 -11.57 15.31 15.32
C PRO A 105 -11.66 16.30 16.49
N MET A 106 -11.10 17.49 16.30
CA MET A 106 -11.18 18.61 17.23
C MET A 106 -11.92 19.80 16.60
N LYS A 107 -12.05 20.89 17.34
CA LYS A 107 -12.55 22.16 16.81
C LYS A 107 -11.54 22.75 15.79
N ASN A 108 -12.02 23.68 14.96
CA ASN A 108 -11.20 24.47 14.03
C ASN A 108 -10.40 23.63 13.00
N TYR A 109 -10.96 22.51 12.53
CA TYR A 109 -10.33 21.63 11.53
C TYR A 109 -8.95 21.08 11.98
N MET A 110 -8.76 20.93 13.29
CA MET A 110 -7.59 20.26 13.87
C MET A 110 -7.95 18.85 14.29
N PHE A 111 -6.95 17.98 14.35
CA PHE A 111 -7.11 16.57 14.67
C PHE A 111 -5.99 16.13 15.60
N SER A 112 -6.35 15.50 16.72
CA SER A 112 -5.39 14.88 17.63
C SER A 112 -5.10 13.45 17.17
N ILE A 113 -3.84 13.05 17.22
CA ILE A 113 -3.36 11.75 16.81
C ILE A 113 -2.85 11.00 18.03
N GLN A 114 -3.37 9.81 18.25
CA GLN A 114 -2.84 8.86 19.22
C GLN A 114 -2.22 7.68 18.45
N ILE A 115 -1.00 7.30 18.80
CA ILE A 115 -0.31 6.15 18.20
C ILE A 115 -0.05 5.10 19.27
N MET A 116 -0.69 3.95 19.11
CA MET A 116 -0.42 2.77 19.93
C MET A 116 0.32 1.74 19.09
N LYS A 117 1.44 1.21 19.57
CA LYS A 117 2.21 0.18 18.88
C LYS A 117 2.70 -0.89 19.84
N LYS A 118 2.97 -2.10 19.35
CA LYS A 118 3.68 -3.10 20.16
C LYS A 118 5.12 -2.61 20.47
N PRO A 119 5.72 -2.99 21.61
CA PRO A 119 7.03 -2.49 22.03
C PRO A 119 8.17 -2.72 21.03
N GLU A 120 8.11 -3.81 20.29
CA GLU A 120 9.15 -4.29 19.37
C GLU A 120 9.20 -3.48 18.08
N VAL A 121 8.11 -2.79 17.74
CA VAL A 121 8.02 -1.98 16.52
C VAL A 121 8.99 -0.81 16.63
N PRO A 122 9.94 -0.65 15.67
CA PRO A 122 10.86 0.48 15.66
C PRO A 122 10.15 1.83 15.55
N PHE A 123 10.91 2.92 15.68
CA PHE A 123 10.38 4.25 15.40
C PHE A 123 9.98 4.39 13.93
N PHE A 124 8.85 5.07 13.69
CA PHE A 124 8.37 5.45 12.36
C PHE A 124 7.66 6.81 12.48
N GLY A 125 7.41 7.45 11.34
CA GLY A 125 6.78 8.77 11.28
C GLY A 125 6.25 9.08 9.88
N PRO A 126 5.77 10.30 9.61
CA PRO A 126 6.14 11.53 10.30
C PRO A 126 5.31 11.90 11.54
N LEU A 127 4.18 11.24 11.81
CA LEU A 127 3.38 11.51 13.01
C LEU A 127 3.94 10.77 14.24
N PHE A 128 3.72 11.34 15.41
CA PHE A 128 4.06 10.77 16.71
C PHE A 128 2.83 10.81 17.64
N ASP A 129 2.87 10.05 18.73
CA ASP A 129 1.78 10.02 19.71
C ASP A 129 1.56 11.40 20.36
N GLY A 130 0.32 11.89 20.36
CA GLY A 130 -0.04 13.23 20.85
C GLY A 130 0.09 14.35 19.81
N ALA A 131 0.42 14.04 18.55
CA ALA A 131 0.51 15.07 17.50
C ALA A 131 -0.86 15.72 17.23
N ILE A 132 -0.86 17.03 16.96
CA ILE A 132 -2.05 17.77 16.52
C ILE A 132 -1.82 18.28 15.09
N VAL A 133 -2.72 17.95 14.18
CA VAL A 133 -2.53 18.14 12.74
C VAL A 133 -3.72 18.89 12.13
N ASN A 134 -3.46 19.78 11.17
CA ASN A 134 -4.52 20.42 10.41
C ASN A 134 -5.13 19.45 9.39
N GLY A 135 -6.46 19.50 9.20
CA GLY A 135 -7.19 18.64 8.29
C GLY A 135 -6.67 18.64 6.85
N LYS A 136 -6.08 19.75 6.38
CA LYS A 136 -5.52 19.85 5.01
C LYS A 136 -4.37 18.89 4.74
N ILE A 137 -3.56 18.57 5.75
CA ILE A 137 -2.39 17.69 5.60
C ILE A 137 -2.58 16.34 6.27
N LEU A 138 -3.65 16.18 7.06
CA LEU A 138 -3.95 14.97 7.83
C LEU A 138 -3.89 13.69 6.97
N PRO A 139 -4.57 13.58 5.82
CA PRO A 139 -4.56 12.33 5.04
C PRO A 139 -3.16 11.95 4.55
N ILE A 140 -2.37 12.94 4.11
CA ILE A 140 -1.01 12.73 3.62
C ILE A 140 -0.09 12.28 4.76
N MET A 141 -0.18 12.92 5.92
CA MET A 141 0.63 12.60 7.10
C MET A 141 0.29 11.21 7.65
N VAL A 142 -1.00 10.86 7.72
CA VAL A 142 -1.45 9.54 8.17
C VAL A 142 -1.02 8.45 7.19
N ARG A 143 -1.20 8.65 5.87
CA ARG A 143 -0.73 7.70 4.86
C ARG A 143 0.78 7.47 4.95
N ALA A 144 1.57 8.55 5.02
CA ALA A 144 3.02 8.44 5.14
C ALA A 144 3.44 7.68 6.41
N THR A 145 2.76 7.96 7.53
CA THR A 145 3.00 7.28 8.81
C THR A 145 2.65 5.81 8.72
N ALA A 146 1.52 5.45 8.10
CA ALA A 146 1.11 4.06 7.93
C ALA A 146 2.07 3.26 7.03
N ILE A 147 2.54 3.84 5.93
CA ILE A 147 3.54 3.21 5.06
C ILE A 147 4.84 2.95 5.81
N ASN A 148 5.32 3.95 6.58
CA ASN A 148 6.56 3.81 7.35
C ASN A 148 6.41 2.85 8.53
N ALA A 149 5.23 2.79 9.16
CA ALA A 149 4.91 1.77 10.16
C ALA A 149 5.00 0.36 9.58
N SER A 150 4.40 0.11 8.41
CA SER A 150 4.50 -1.19 7.73
C SER A 150 5.95 -1.55 7.38
N ARG A 151 6.76 -0.58 6.93
CA ARG A 151 8.20 -0.80 6.68
C ARG A 151 8.95 -1.15 7.97
N ALA A 152 8.67 -0.45 9.06
CA ALA A 152 9.26 -0.73 10.36
C ALA A 152 8.92 -2.14 10.85
N LEU A 153 7.67 -2.59 10.65
CA LEU A 153 7.25 -3.95 10.95
C LEU A 153 7.97 -4.99 10.09
N LYS A 154 8.05 -4.78 8.78
CA LYS A 154 8.76 -5.67 7.86
C LYS A 154 10.25 -5.81 8.22
N SER A 155 10.88 -4.76 8.74
CA SER A 155 12.28 -4.80 9.17
C SER A 155 12.55 -5.76 10.34
N LEU A 156 11.50 -6.17 11.07
CA LEU A 156 11.59 -7.17 12.14
C LEU A 156 11.58 -8.61 11.60
N ILE A 157 11.18 -8.83 10.34
CA ILE A 157 11.14 -10.16 9.74
C ILE A 157 12.60 -10.62 9.50
N PRO A 158 13.02 -11.78 10.04
CA PRO A 158 14.36 -12.29 9.82
C PRO A 158 14.67 -12.45 8.33
N LEU A 159 15.86 -12.01 7.91
CA LEU A 159 16.32 -12.05 6.52
C LEU A 159 15.47 -11.20 5.56
N TYR A 160 14.65 -10.27 6.06
CA TYR A 160 13.94 -9.32 5.21
C TYR A 160 14.93 -8.47 4.44
N GLN A 161 14.85 -8.55 3.11
CA GLN A 161 15.62 -7.70 2.21
C GLN A 161 14.78 -6.50 1.83
N ASN A 162 15.43 -5.33 1.80
CA ASN A 162 14.77 -4.12 1.33
C ASN A 162 14.37 -4.29 -0.13
N PHE A 163 13.25 -3.68 -0.51
CA PHE A 163 12.75 -3.74 -1.90
C PHE A 163 13.77 -3.22 -2.93
N TYR A 164 14.72 -2.37 -2.53
CA TYR A 164 15.84 -1.94 -3.37
C TYR A 164 16.81 -3.09 -3.69
N GLU A 165 17.13 -3.92 -2.70
CA GLU A 165 18.02 -5.08 -2.88
C GLU A 165 17.34 -6.15 -3.74
N GLU A 166 16.07 -6.42 -3.48
CA GLU A 166 15.22 -7.28 -4.33
C GLU A 166 15.20 -6.79 -5.77
N ARG A 167 14.91 -5.50 -5.98
CA ARG A 167 14.88 -4.89 -7.31
C ARG A 167 16.24 -4.97 -8.01
N ALA A 168 17.33 -4.68 -7.31
CA ALA A 168 18.68 -4.77 -7.87
C ALA A 168 18.98 -6.20 -8.33
N ARG A 169 18.61 -7.21 -7.54
CA ARG A 169 18.76 -8.61 -7.91
C ARG A 169 17.93 -8.98 -9.14
N TYR A 170 16.66 -8.57 -9.20
CA TYR A 170 15.82 -8.82 -10.37
C TYR A 170 16.40 -8.17 -11.63
N LEU A 171 16.89 -6.93 -11.53
CA LEU A 171 17.56 -6.27 -12.64
C LEU A 171 18.82 -7.02 -13.08
N GLN A 172 19.64 -7.48 -12.13
CA GLN A 172 20.81 -8.30 -12.44
C GLN A 172 20.41 -9.60 -13.14
N THR A 173 19.37 -10.29 -12.69
CA THR A 173 18.83 -11.49 -13.34
C THR A 173 18.36 -11.19 -14.76
N ILE A 174 17.61 -10.11 -14.98
CA ILE A 174 17.17 -9.69 -16.32
C ILE A 174 18.37 -9.44 -17.22
N ILE A 175 19.38 -8.71 -16.74
CA ILE A 175 20.61 -8.45 -17.48
C ILE A 175 21.30 -9.78 -17.83
N GLN A 176 21.49 -10.68 -16.86
CA GLN A 176 22.14 -11.96 -17.12
C GLN A 176 21.43 -12.82 -18.17
N HIS A 177 20.09 -12.80 -18.22
CA HIS A 177 19.31 -13.63 -19.14
C HIS A 177 19.02 -12.99 -20.49
N HIS A 178 19.02 -11.65 -20.58
CA HIS A 178 18.57 -10.92 -21.77
C HIS A 178 19.61 -9.96 -22.33
N LEU A 179 20.83 -9.95 -21.80
CA LEU A 179 21.93 -9.21 -22.40
C LEU A 179 22.26 -9.83 -23.75
N ASP A 180 21.98 -9.09 -24.81
CA ASP A 180 22.49 -9.36 -26.14
C ASP A 180 23.92 -8.82 -26.22
N PRO A 181 24.94 -9.67 -26.46
CA PRO A 181 26.31 -9.22 -26.61
C PRO A 181 26.52 -8.58 -27.99
N SER A 182 25.95 -7.40 -28.20
CA SER A 182 26.16 -6.55 -29.37
C SER A 182 26.91 -5.27 -29.00
N THR A 183 27.65 -4.71 -29.95
CA THR A 183 28.23 -3.38 -29.76
C THR A 183 27.13 -2.31 -29.82
N PHE A 184 27.42 -1.12 -29.29
CA PHE A 184 26.47 -0.01 -29.39
C PHE A 184 26.17 0.33 -30.86
N GLU A 185 27.18 0.25 -31.72
CA GLU A 185 27.09 0.50 -33.16
C GLU A 185 26.19 -0.53 -33.84
N ASP A 186 26.33 -1.82 -33.52
CA ASP A 186 25.48 -2.89 -34.06
C ASP A 186 24.03 -2.70 -33.62
N TYR A 187 23.80 -2.43 -32.33
CA TYR A 187 22.47 -2.12 -31.80
C TYR A 187 21.86 -0.90 -32.49
N ALA A 188 22.59 0.21 -32.59
CA ALA A 188 22.13 1.43 -33.22
C ALA A 188 21.77 1.17 -34.69
N SER A 189 22.61 0.43 -35.43
CA SER A 189 22.34 0.07 -36.82
C SER A 189 21.03 -0.71 -36.98
N GLN A 190 20.73 -1.65 -36.08
CA GLN A 190 19.49 -2.43 -36.09
C GLN A 190 18.26 -1.60 -35.73
N VAL A 191 18.38 -0.62 -34.84
CA VAL A 191 17.27 0.31 -34.51
C VAL A 191 16.99 1.27 -35.66
N PHE A 192 18.04 1.81 -36.30
CA PHE A 192 17.91 2.75 -37.41
C PHE A 192 17.48 2.08 -38.71
N CYS A 193 17.90 0.83 -38.93
CA CYS A 193 17.55 0.06 -40.12
C CYS A 193 17.28 -1.40 -39.72
N PRO A 194 16.10 -1.71 -39.15
CA PRO A 194 15.74 -3.07 -38.75
C PRO A 194 15.62 -3.93 -40.01
N ALA A 195 16.71 -4.61 -40.39
CA ALA A 195 16.71 -5.52 -41.52
C ALA A 195 15.88 -6.77 -41.19
N SER A 196 15.09 -7.24 -42.14
CA SER A 196 14.43 -8.55 -42.08
C SER A 196 15.50 -9.65 -42.10
N CYS A 197 15.79 -10.22 -40.93
CA CYS A 197 16.83 -11.24 -40.79
C CYS A 197 16.42 -12.53 -41.54
N HIS A 198 16.95 -12.73 -42.75
CA HIS A 198 17.03 -14.06 -43.35
C HIS A 198 18.30 -14.73 -42.81
N HIS A 199 18.15 -15.65 -41.86
CA HIS A 199 19.25 -16.55 -41.48
C HIS A 199 19.63 -17.39 -42.70
N LEU A 200 20.77 -17.09 -43.32
CA LEU A 200 21.44 -18.06 -44.20
C LEU A 200 22.07 -19.14 -43.31
N PRO A 201 21.82 -20.43 -43.59
CA PRO A 201 22.43 -21.52 -42.83
C PRO A 201 23.94 -21.51 -43.05
N PRO A 202 24.73 -22.00 -42.08
CA PRO A 202 26.19 -22.02 -42.18
C PRO A 202 26.60 -22.92 -43.34
N GLU A 203 27.46 -22.42 -44.23
CA GLU A 203 28.11 -23.24 -45.25
C GLU A 203 28.93 -24.32 -44.55
N THR A 204 28.59 -25.58 -44.81
CA THR A 204 29.42 -26.72 -44.46
C THR A 204 30.60 -26.77 -45.43
N ASP A 205 31.77 -26.34 -44.98
CA ASP A 205 33.01 -26.59 -45.69
C ASP A 205 33.36 -28.09 -45.65
N HIS A 206 33.67 -28.62 -46.84
CA HIS A 206 34.10 -30.00 -47.12
C HIS A 206 35.59 -30.21 -46.85
#